data_AF-A0A7G2K1J4-F1
#
_entry.id   AF-A0A7G2K1J4-F1
#
_cell.length_a   1.000
_cell.length_b   1.000
_cell.length_c   1.000
_cell.angle_alpha   90.00
_cell.angle_beta   90.00
_cell.angle_gamma   90.00
#
_symmetry.space_group_name_H-M   'P 1'
#
loop_
_entity.id
_entity.type
_entity.pdbx_description
1 polymer ?
#
loop_
_entity_poly.entity_id
_entity_poly.type
_entity_poly.pdbx_seq_one_letter_code
_entity_poly.pdbx_strand_id
1 'polypeptide(L)'
;ITKFILNSFRFRVTPHTCVLTTPKDITLKLLTISQRSIATQGDEVYGGKFEIGLRCDNSSRSGLWGGIRVYSTLTDQSNVNNRSDILSLTADSSAKGIGIKLYNNWNTPALKYGPESSAKGTENQWAFSSGVQNNPSVLFRAYYVNTNGNVKPGTVKA
;
A
#
# COMPACT_ATOMS: atom_id res chain seq x y z
N ILE A 1 -22.12 -11.69 -51.89
CA ILE A 1 -21.00 -11.49 -50.95
C ILE A 1 -20.85 -9.99 -50.73
N THR A 2 -21.31 -9.48 -49.60
CA THR A 2 -21.31 -8.04 -49.29
C THR A 2 -19.90 -7.61 -48.91
N LYS A 3 -19.31 -6.72 -49.69
CA LYS A 3 -17.93 -6.25 -49.51
C LYS A 3 -17.93 -5.10 -48.48
N PHE A 4 -17.38 -5.34 -47.29
CA PHE A 4 -17.12 -4.27 -46.32
C PHE A 4 -15.81 -3.57 -46.69
N ILE A 5 -15.88 -2.27 -46.96
CA ILE A 5 -14.73 -1.41 -47.23
C ILE A 5 -14.53 -0.51 -46.02
N LEU A 6 -13.41 -0.66 -45.33
CA LEU A 6 -12.99 0.25 -44.26
C LEU A 6 -12.12 1.35 -44.87
N ASN A 7 -12.61 2.58 -44.87
CA ASN A 7 -11.80 3.75 -45.23
C ASN A 7 -10.68 3.98 -44.21
N SER A 8 -9.63 4.71 -44.59
CA SER A 8 -8.57 5.08 -43.65
C SER A 8 -9.15 5.91 -42.50
N PHE A 9 -9.01 5.41 -41.27
CA PHE A 9 -9.32 6.15 -40.06
C PHE A 9 -8.09 6.21 -39.16
N ARG A 10 -8.04 7.21 -38.28
CA ARG A 10 -6.99 7.33 -37.27
C ARG A 10 -7.59 7.05 -35.90
N PHE A 11 -7.00 6.12 -35.17
CA PHE A 11 -7.28 5.89 -33.76
C PHE A 11 -6.14 6.47 -32.94
N ARG A 12 -6.46 7.28 -31.92
CA ARG A 12 -5.47 7.88 -31.02
C ARG A 12 -5.64 7.27 -29.64
N VAL A 13 -4.64 6.52 -29.19
CA VAL A 13 -4.56 6.01 -27.83
C VAL A 13 -3.83 7.05 -26.99
N THR A 14 -4.52 7.65 -26.02
CA THR A 14 -3.90 8.50 -25.01
C THR A 14 -3.87 7.72 -23.70
N PRO A 15 -2.68 7.36 -23.16
CA PRO A 15 -2.60 6.69 -21.87
C PRO A 15 -2.94 7.70 -20.76
N HIS A 16 -3.89 7.33 -19.91
CA HIS A 16 -4.18 8.07 -18.68
C HIS A 16 -3.46 7.40 -17.52
N THR A 17 -2.73 8.19 -16.73
CA THR A 17 -1.94 7.70 -15.58
C THR A 17 -2.16 8.59 -14.36
N CYS A 18 -1.71 8.11 -13.22
CA CYS A 18 -1.63 8.90 -12.00
C CYS A 18 -0.17 9.24 -11.70
N VAL A 19 0.05 10.42 -11.16
CA VAL A 19 1.35 10.86 -10.64
C VAL A 19 1.30 10.93 -9.13
N LEU A 20 2.40 10.57 -8.47
CA LEU A 20 2.55 10.74 -7.03
C LEU A 20 2.59 12.23 -6.68
N THR A 21 1.79 12.64 -5.70
CA THR A 21 1.79 14.02 -5.18
C THR A 21 2.56 14.14 -3.87
N THR A 22 2.76 13.02 -3.16
CA THR A 22 3.68 12.92 -2.03
C THR A 22 5.11 12.60 -2.48
N PRO A 23 6.12 12.77 -1.61
CA PRO A 23 7.48 12.31 -1.89
C PRO A 23 7.53 10.80 -2.20
N LYS A 24 8.47 10.39 -3.06
CA LYS A 24 8.71 8.98 -3.39
C LYS A 24 9.22 8.19 -2.19
N ASP A 25 10.02 8.84 -1.35
CA ASP A 25 10.57 8.28 -0.14
C ASP A 25 9.88 8.92 1.06
N ILE A 26 9.25 8.10 1.90
CA ILE A 26 8.56 8.54 3.10
C ILE A 26 9.23 7.87 4.31
N THR A 27 9.82 8.68 5.19
CA THR A 27 10.36 8.19 6.46
C THR A 27 9.35 8.42 7.57
N LEU A 28 8.75 7.35 8.07
CA LEU A 28 7.94 7.40 9.28
C LEU A 28 8.81 7.16 10.51
N LYS A 29 8.98 8.18 11.35
CA LYS A 29 9.54 8.00 12.69
C LYS A 29 8.47 7.44 13.61
N LEU A 30 8.59 6.16 13.95
CA LEU A 30 7.67 5.51 14.88
C LEU A 30 7.88 6.01 16.31
N LEU A 31 6.78 6.10 17.06
CA LEU A 31 6.79 6.45 18.47
C LEU A 31 7.47 5.34 19.29
N THR A 32 8.32 5.73 20.24
CA THR A 32 8.86 4.78 21.22
C THR A 32 7.73 4.27 22.10
N ILE A 33 7.60 2.94 22.20
CA ILE A 33 6.63 2.28 23.07
C ILE A 33 7.32 1.53 24.21
N SER A 34 6.58 1.27 25.28
CA SER A 34 7.04 0.40 26.36
C SER A 34 6.80 -1.06 26.00
N GLN A 35 7.71 -1.96 26.33
CA GLN A 35 7.45 -3.41 26.20
C GLN A 35 6.17 -3.83 26.93
N ARG A 36 5.82 -3.16 28.04
CA ARG A 36 4.61 -3.47 28.80
C ARG A 36 3.31 -3.18 28.05
N SER A 37 3.32 -2.27 27.07
CA SER A 37 2.12 -1.97 26.28
C SER A 37 1.86 -3.00 25.17
N ILE A 38 2.76 -3.97 24.97
CA ILE A 38 2.68 -4.97 23.91
C ILE A 38 3.06 -6.37 24.42
N ALA A 39 2.54 -6.71 25.59
CA ALA A 39 3.04 -7.81 26.41
C ALA A 39 2.74 -9.20 25.82
N THR A 40 1.59 -9.36 25.19
CA THR A 40 1.08 -10.66 24.72
C THR A 40 1.14 -10.78 23.20
N GLN A 41 1.24 -12.01 22.71
CA GLN A 41 1.24 -12.26 21.28
C GLN A 41 -0.05 -11.73 20.64
N GLY A 42 0.09 -11.00 19.54
CA GLY A 42 -1.02 -10.35 18.86
C GLY A 42 -1.39 -8.97 19.39
N ASP A 43 -0.82 -8.53 20.52
CA ASP A 43 -1.00 -7.14 20.97
C ASP A 43 -0.46 -6.18 19.90
N GLU A 44 -1.23 -5.12 19.65
CA GLU A 44 -0.87 -4.08 18.70
C GLU A 44 -0.82 -2.71 19.38
N VAL A 45 0.21 -1.92 19.08
CA VAL A 45 0.38 -0.57 19.64
C VAL A 45 0.64 0.41 18.51
N TYR A 46 -0.11 1.52 18.51
CA TYR A 46 0.04 2.56 17.49
C TYR A 46 1.45 3.14 17.50
N GLY A 47 2.10 3.12 16.33
CA GLY A 47 3.44 3.63 16.12
C GLY A 47 3.50 4.94 15.34
N GLY A 48 2.51 5.23 14.48
CA GLY A 48 2.49 6.47 13.70
C GLY A 48 1.61 6.41 12.47
N LYS A 49 1.62 7.48 11.67
CA LYS A 49 0.85 7.57 10.43
C LYS A 49 1.58 8.37 9.36
N PHE A 50 1.31 8.06 8.10
CA PHE A 50 1.81 8.79 6.94
C PHE A 50 0.77 8.74 5.82
N GLU A 51 0.86 9.63 4.84
CA GLU A 51 -0.09 9.70 3.73
C GLU A 51 0.62 9.50 2.40
N ILE A 52 -0.02 8.76 1.51
CA ILE A 52 0.33 8.70 0.09
C ILE A 52 -0.81 9.30 -0.71
N GLY A 53 -0.47 10.22 -1.61
CA GLY A 53 -1.41 10.93 -2.46
C GLY A 53 -1.04 10.76 -3.92
N LEU A 54 -2.06 10.68 -4.77
CA LEU A 54 -1.90 10.65 -6.21
C LEU A 54 -2.73 11.78 -6.83
N ARG A 55 -2.34 12.19 -8.04
CA ARG A 55 -3.16 12.98 -8.96
C ARG A 55 -3.31 12.19 -10.24
N CYS A 56 -4.54 11.80 -10.53
CA CYS A 56 -4.91 11.00 -11.68
C CYS A 56 -5.51 11.90 -12.75
N ASP A 57 -5.10 11.71 -14.01
CA ASP A 57 -5.78 12.35 -15.13
C ASP A 57 -7.11 11.64 -15.37
N ASN A 58 -8.19 12.15 -14.77
CA ASN A 58 -9.53 11.59 -14.93
C ASN A 58 -10.32 12.32 -16.03
N SER A 59 -9.69 12.66 -17.15
CA SER A 59 -10.35 13.32 -18.28
C SER A 59 -11.41 12.44 -18.95
N SER A 60 -12.49 12.13 -18.23
CA SER A 60 -13.80 11.82 -18.78
C SER A 60 -14.38 13.12 -19.30
N ARG A 61 -13.79 13.63 -20.39
CA ARG A 61 -14.48 14.56 -21.26
C ARG A 61 -15.59 13.75 -21.90
N SER A 62 -16.82 14.00 -21.46
CA SER A 62 -18.04 13.28 -21.80
C SER A 62 -18.37 12.17 -20.81
N GLY A 63 -19.49 12.33 -20.10
CA GLY A 63 -20.01 11.47 -19.04
C GLY A 63 -20.46 10.08 -19.49
N LEU A 64 -19.68 9.42 -20.35
CA LEU A 64 -19.89 8.06 -20.81
C LEU A 64 -18.52 7.36 -20.83
N TRP A 65 -18.25 6.57 -19.79
CA TRP A 65 -17.12 5.62 -19.66
C TRP A 65 -15.71 6.24 -19.62
N GLY A 66 -15.15 6.38 -18.42
CA GLY A 66 -13.75 6.74 -18.27
C GLY A 66 -13.40 7.06 -16.82
N GLY A 67 -12.21 6.66 -16.39
CA GLY A 67 -11.72 6.94 -15.06
C GLY A 67 -10.67 5.93 -14.60
N ILE A 68 -9.58 6.42 -14.02
CA ILE A 68 -8.55 5.55 -13.47
C ILE A 68 -9.02 5.05 -12.10
N ARG A 69 -9.12 3.73 -11.94
CA ARG A 69 -9.17 3.08 -10.63
C ARG A 69 -7.77 2.61 -10.28
N VAL A 70 -7.26 3.09 -9.16
CA VAL A 70 -5.91 2.74 -8.72
C VAL A 70 -5.98 1.56 -7.76
N TYR A 71 -5.13 0.58 -8.02
CA TYR A 71 -4.86 -0.51 -7.12
C TYR A 71 -3.39 -0.46 -6.69
N SER A 72 -3.09 -0.93 -5.50
CA SER A 72 -1.75 -0.91 -4.93
C SER A 72 -1.41 -2.25 -4.29
N THR A 73 -0.12 -2.57 -4.26
CA THR A 73 0.46 -3.73 -3.58
C THR A 73 1.63 -3.23 -2.75
N LEU A 74 1.76 -3.70 -1.51
CA LEU A 74 2.91 -3.42 -0.67
C LEU A 74 3.87 -4.60 -0.73
N THR A 75 5.16 -4.35 -0.94
CA THR A 75 6.20 -5.38 -0.90
C THR A 75 7.07 -5.17 0.34
N ASP A 76 7.35 -6.24 1.07
CA ASP A 76 8.29 -6.21 2.19
C ASP A 76 9.72 -6.25 1.65
N GLN A 77 10.46 -5.16 1.80
CA GLN A 77 11.84 -5.04 1.31
C GLN A 77 12.81 -5.94 2.10
N SER A 78 12.57 -6.15 3.39
CA SER A 78 13.41 -6.98 4.25
C SER A 78 13.18 -8.48 3.98
N ASN A 79 11.99 -8.84 3.49
CA ASN A 79 11.64 -10.21 3.09
C ASN A 79 10.66 -10.20 1.91
N VAL A 80 11.19 -10.21 0.69
CA VAL A 80 10.40 -10.14 -0.56
C VAL A 80 9.42 -11.31 -0.77
N ASN A 81 9.60 -12.42 -0.04
CA ASN A 81 8.70 -13.57 -0.08
C ASN A 81 7.55 -13.46 0.95
N ASN A 82 7.53 -12.44 1.79
CA ASN A 82 6.49 -12.23 2.78
C ASN A 82 5.13 -11.97 2.09
N ARG A 83 4.13 -12.75 2.50
CA ARG A 83 2.72 -12.61 2.08
C ARG A 83 1.77 -12.40 3.27
N SER A 84 2.32 -12.25 4.47
CA SER A 84 1.56 -11.98 5.69
C SER A 84 1.17 -10.51 5.77
N ASP A 85 0.49 -10.12 6.85
CA ASP A 85 0.18 -8.73 7.20
C ASP A 85 1.24 -8.08 8.10
N ILE A 86 2.32 -8.80 8.43
CA ILE A 86 3.38 -8.34 9.34
C ILE A 86 4.63 -8.03 8.54
N LEU A 87 5.04 -6.76 8.50
CA LEU A 87 6.29 -6.31 7.93
C LEU A 87 7.47 -6.84 8.74
N SER A 88 8.43 -7.44 8.04
CA SER A 88 9.66 -7.90 8.65
C SER A 88 10.55 -6.72 9.04
N LEU A 89 11.25 -6.84 10.17
CA LEU A 89 12.24 -5.84 10.56
C LEU A 89 13.52 -6.03 9.74
N THR A 90 14.22 -4.94 9.46
CA THR A 90 15.55 -4.98 8.85
C THR A 90 16.56 -5.63 9.79
N ALA A 91 17.64 -6.20 9.23
CA ALA A 91 18.67 -6.91 9.99
C ALA A 91 19.40 -6.05 11.03
N ASP A 92 19.42 -4.72 10.86
CA ASP A 92 20.03 -3.75 11.78
C ASP A 92 19.10 -3.33 12.94
N SER A 93 17.92 -3.95 13.06
CA SER A 93 17.04 -3.84 14.23
C SER A 93 17.53 -4.71 15.39
N SER A 94 17.62 -4.13 16.59
CA SER A 94 17.99 -4.87 17.80
C SER A 94 16.82 -5.47 18.57
N ALA A 95 15.60 -4.93 18.39
CA ALA A 95 14.40 -5.52 18.97
C ALA A 95 14.09 -6.91 18.37
N LYS A 96 13.47 -7.80 19.16
CA LYS A 96 13.02 -9.13 18.71
C LYS A 96 11.60 -9.39 19.18
N GLY A 97 10.89 -10.30 18.49
CA GLY A 97 9.49 -10.63 18.81
C GLY A 97 8.48 -9.54 18.42
N ILE A 98 8.89 -8.60 17.57
CA ILE A 98 8.07 -7.48 17.10
C ILE A 98 8.08 -7.47 15.57
N GLY A 99 6.95 -7.10 14.96
CA GLY A 99 6.83 -6.69 13.57
C GLY A 99 5.99 -5.42 13.45
N ILE A 100 5.76 -4.96 12.22
CA ILE A 100 4.92 -3.79 11.94
C ILE A 100 3.72 -4.17 11.08
N LYS A 101 2.51 -3.78 11.48
CA LYS A 101 1.30 -3.84 10.65
C LYS A 101 0.95 -2.48 10.10
N LEU A 102 0.45 -2.47 8.86
CA LEU A 102 -0.03 -1.26 8.21
C LEU A 102 -1.54 -1.36 7.95
N TYR A 103 -2.26 -0.31 8.32
CA TYR A 103 -3.68 -0.15 8.06
C TYR A 103 -3.92 1.05 7.16
N ASN A 104 -4.85 0.96 6.21
CA ASN A 104 -5.29 2.09 5.40
C ASN A 104 -6.51 2.80 6.03
N ASN A 105 -7.03 3.82 5.34
CA ASN A 105 -8.20 4.60 5.73
C ASN A 105 -9.49 3.81 5.93
N TRP A 106 -9.60 2.65 5.28
CA TRP A 106 -10.85 1.89 5.21
C TRP A 106 -10.94 0.80 6.28
N ASN A 107 -9.93 0.71 7.15
CA ASN A 107 -9.81 -0.23 8.27
C ASN A 107 -9.65 -1.72 7.87
N THR A 108 -9.48 -2.53 8.93
CA THR A 108 -9.23 -3.97 9.05
C THR A 108 -9.81 -4.88 7.96
N PRO A 109 -9.08 -5.94 7.55
CA PRO A 109 -7.83 -6.42 8.16
C PRO A 109 -6.61 -5.55 7.81
N ALA A 110 -5.49 -5.75 8.51
CA ALA A 110 -4.21 -5.15 8.15
C ALA A 110 -3.85 -5.50 6.71
N LEU A 111 -3.13 -4.59 6.05
CA LEU A 111 -2.68 -4.79 4.67
C LEU A 111 -1.67 -5.93 4.63
N LYS A 112 -1.91 -6.88 3.73
CA LYS A 112 -0.98 -7.97 3.45
C LYS A 112 0.05 -7.55 2.40
N TYR A 113 1.25 -8.09 2.54
CA TYR A 113 2.34 -7.92 1.59
C TYR A 113 2.15 -8.83 0.38
N GLY A 114 2.60 -8.38 -0.78
CA GLY A 114 2.53 -9.10 -2.04
C GLY A 114 3.85 -9.06 -2.80
N PRO A 115 3.90 -9.72 -3.97
CA PRO A 115 5.03 -9.61 -4.88
C PRO A 115 5.23 -8.18 -5.39
N GLU A 116 6.48 -7.82 -5.70
CA GLU A 116 6.79 -6.59 -6.43
C GLU A 116 6.32 -6.71 -7.89
N SER A 117 5.12 -6.23 -8.17
CA SER A 117 4.54 -6.29 -9.52
C SER A 117 3.46 -5.24 -9.71
N SER A 118 3.52 -4.53 -10.85
CA SER A 118 2.49 -3.59 -11.29
C SER A 118 1.33 -4.28 -12.03
N ALA A 119 1.35 -5.62 -12.15
CA ALA A 119 0.29 -6.34 -12.83
C ALA A 119 -1.04 -6.23 -12.06
N LYS A 120 -2.14 -6.17 -12.80
CA LYS A 120 -3.48 -6.25 -12.21
C LYS A 120 -3.71 -7.67 -11.69
N GLY A 121 -4.28 -7.80 -10.49
CA GLY A 121 -4.56 -9.09 -9.88
C GLY A 121 -3.34 -9.74 -9.21
N THR A 122 -2.25 -8.97 -9.02
CA THR A 122 -1.15 -9.37 -8.13
C THR A 122 -1.71 -9.75 -6.76
N GLU A 123 -1.15 -10.80 -6.16
CA GLU A 123 -1.54 -11.27 -4.83
C GLU A 123 -1.51 -10.12 -3.80
N ASN A 124 -2.51 -10.07 -2.92
CA ASN A 124 -2.67 -9.04 -1.88
C ASN A 124 -2.75 -7.59 -2.40
N GLN A 125 -3.08 -7.40 -3.68
CA GLN A 125 -3.44 -6.10 -4.23
C GLN A 125 -4.75 -5.57 -3.61
N TRP A 126 -4.79 -4.27 -3.31
CA TRP A 126 -5.93 -3.60 -2.69
C TRP A 126 -6.29 -2.32 -3.45
N ALA A 127 -7.56 -1.89 -3.34
CA ALA A 127 -8.03 -0.67 -3.99
C ALA A 127 -7.50 0.56 -3.24
N PHE A 128 -6.69 1.39 -3.92
CA PHE A 128 -6.10 2.59 -3.33
C PHE A 128 -7.15 3.66 -3.03
N SER A 129 -8.26 3.66 -3.76
CA SER A 129 -9.40 4.54 -3.56
C SER A 129 -10.72 3.77 -3.62
N SER A 130 -11.77 4.32 -3.03
CA SER A 130 -13.13 3.73 -3.07
C SER A 130 -13.76 3.70 -4.46
N GLY A 131 -13.12 4.34 -5.44
CA GLY A 131 -13.59 4.40 -6.82
C GLY A 131 -12.68 5.25 -7.70
N VAL A 132 -13.23 5.72 -8.83
CA VAL A 132 -12.54 6.68 -9.69
C VAL A 132 -12.46 8.01 -8.96
N GLN A 133 -11.25 8.47 -8.68
CA GLN A 133 -11.01 9.74 -8.02
C GLN A 133 -9.90 10.50 -8.72
N ASN A 134 -10.04 11.83 -8.69
CA ASN A 134 -9.11 12.76 -9.31
C ASN A 134 -7.80 12.85 -8.52
N ASN A 135 -7.93 12.96 -7.21
CA ASN A 135 -6.80 13.09 -6.29
C ASN A 135 -7.00 12.10 -5.13
N PRO A 136 -6.89 10.78 -5.38
CA PRO A 136 -7.04 9.82 -4.30
C PRO A 136 -5.87 9.93 -3.32
N SER A 137 -6.16 9.80 -2.03
CA SER A 137 -5.13 9.70 -1.00
C SER A 137 -5.48 8.64 0.04
N VAL A 138 -4.43 8.05 0.62
CA VAL A 138 -4.51 7.02 1.66
C VAL A 138 -3.63 7.42 2.81
N LEU A 139 -4.25 7.61 3.98
CA LEU A 139 -3.51 7.72 5.24
C LEU A 139 -3.30 6.32 5.80
N PHE A 140 -2.04 5.93 5.87
CA PHE A 140 -1.58 4.71 6.48
C PHE A 140 -1.34 4.92 7.97
N ARG A 141 -1.70 3.93 8.78
CA ARG A 141 -1.38 3.86 10.21
C ARG A 141 -0.51 2.64 10.44
N ALA A 142 0.64 2.85 11.06
CA ALA A 142 1.58 1.81 11.43
C ALA A 142 1.40 1.43 12.90
N TYR A 143 1.38 0.13 13.16
CA TYR A 143 1.28 -0.45 14.49
C TYR A 143 2.41 -1.43 14.71
N TYR A 144 3.02 -1.39 15.89
CA TYR A 144 3.82 -2.49 16.38
C TYR A 144 2.91 -3.68 16.65
N VAL A 145 3.36 -4.90 16.35
CA VAL A 145 2.68 -6.14 16.73
C VAL A 145 3.65 -7.09 17.42
N ASN A 146 3.24 -7.69 18.54
CA ASN A 146 4.01 -8.75 19.20
C ASN A 146 3.76 -10.08 18.48
N THR A 147 4.81 -10.65 17.90
CA THR A 147 4.67 -11.77 16.96
C THR A 147 4.67 -13.13 17.64
N ASN A 148 5.22 -13.26 18.85
CA ASN A 148 5.49 -14.55 19.48
C ASN A 148 5.37 -14.58 21.02
N GLY A 149 4.91 -13.49 21.63
CA GLY A 149 4.78 -13.35 23.09
C GLY A 149 6.10 -13.06 23.82
N ASN A 150 7.24 -13.02 23.12
CA ASN A 150 8.56 -12.83 23.71
C ASN A 150 9.28 -11.64 23.06
N VAL A 151 8.85 -10.44 23.47
CA VAL A 151 9.43 -9.19 23.01
C VAL A 151 10.75 -8.92 23.72
N LYS A 152 11.81 -8.65 22.95
CA LYS A 152 13.06 -8.09 23.46
C LYS A 152 13.14 -6.62 23.07
N PRO A 153 13.30 -5.68 24.03
CA PRO A 153 13.46 -4.26 23.74
C PRO A 153 14.65 -3.98 22.82
N GLY A 154 14.53 -2.93 22.02
CA GLY A 154 15.59 -2.49 21.11
C GLY A 154 15.08 -1.50 20.08
N THR A 155 15.91 -1.24 19.07
CA THR A 155 15.55 -0.43 17.91
C THR A 155 14.71 -1.25 16.94
N VAL A 156 13.72 -0.59 16.34
CA VAL A 156 12.87 -1.16 15.30
C VAL A 156 13.04 -0.32 14.04
N LYS A 157 13.43 -0.98 12.95
CA LYS A 157 13.57 -0.47 11.59
C LYS A 157 13.00 -1.51 10.63
N ALA A 158 12.36 -1.05 9.57
CA ALA A 158 11.67 -1.89 8.60
C ALA A 158 11.68 -1.21 7.23
#